data_AF-A0A8T5SB22-F1
#
_entry.id   AF-A0A8T5SB22-F1
#
_cell.length_a   1.000
_cell.length_b   1.000
_cell.length_c   1.000
_cell.angle_alpha   90.00
_cell.angle_beta   90.00
_cell.angle_gamma   90.00
#
_symmetry.space_group_name_H-M   'P 1'
#
loop_
_entity.id
_entity.type
_entity.pdbx_description
1 polymer ?
#
loop_
_entity_poly.entity_id
_entity_poly.type
_entity_poly.pdbx_seq_one_letter_code
_entity_poly.pdbx_strand_id
1 'polypeptide(L)'
;MSVHGNQYLLPLFIDKNTKRSFIQGNDELALAFYLLTKELGINEKIVSFSRLLWPILSIQGVIATHIMLDGLGLFRKSDKFSNPPRQPLVGHILRNVENRTKLEELNKLIEILTYKDTEAEELGEGEESEYHSLKLDGLINPEFLQTLTKIIPLTDYKPIIDYTVLDHSITTENALTIAENYRNIINTMKGNAYRWNTQVELIEKEVTKWLVDLNVQLKDLDTRYSSQINKASSTIDPSQIDHKRKLEQDKIDQWNVEEKKKIIEGMSTLFKTSERNLEEILKKNKFFVNSDTLKSRVFTDILPHFQNHFNYLKAEGENFLKSLEVLQQRFIELKERANQIDQEANSKLEEFRESQDVKLKDRDKLLSEFGIEKEEKIAELKTQSERIETIFTNIKEIIRIKHNACHQEAQELIKWSLTDTQSELFSRPIQWIYMPIYVMFIEKETEEYMNILFPGYVTNDPNNIYVNISDPMMKLKNSLGEIIEDNMAVRSNFEFSSERKNLIKDVNLKKKIQLGISKLKESILITESIENKIREKLNLLP
;
A
#
# COMPACT_ATOMS: atom_id res chain seq x y z
N MET A 1 54.96 -14.74 3.15
CA MET A 1 55.40 -14.81 1.74
C MET A 1 56.40 -13.69 1.50
N SER A 2 57.55 -13.94 0.85
CA SER A 2 58.46 -12.86 0.47
C SER A 2 57.97 -12.23 -0.84
N VAL A 3 57.30 -11.09 -0.72
CA VAL A 3 56.91 -10.28 -1.88
C VAL A 3 58.20 -9.69 -2.47
N HIS A 4 58.57 -10.14 -3.67
CA HIS A 4 59.76 -9.68 -4.38
C HIS A 4 59.38 -8.74 -5.54
N GLY A 5 60.24 -7.75 -5.82
CA GLY A 5 60.06 -6.80 -6.92
C GLY A 5 59.43 -5.47 -6.51
N ASN A 6 59.15 -4.64 -7.51
CA ASN A 6 58.52 -3.35 -7.31
C ASN A 6 57.04 -3.53 -6.94
N GLN A 7 56.53 -2.68 -6.05
CA GLN A 7 55.15 -2.66 -5.62
C GLN A 7 54.61 -1.23 -5.68
N TYR A 8 53.29 -1.08 -5.76
CA TYR A 8 52.65 0.24 -5.66
C TYR A 8 52.68 0.70 -4.21
N LEU A 9 53.48 1.73 -3.94
CA LEU A 9 53.63 2.32 -2.62
C LEU A 9 52.92 3.67 -2.58
N LEU A 10 52.09 3.86 -1.55
CA LEU A 10 51.58 5.19 -1.21
C LEU A 10 52.72 6.04 -0.64
N PRO A 11 52.72 7.37 -0.83
CA PRO A 11 53.71 8.23 -0.19
C PRO A 11 53.40 8.37 1.30
N LEU A 12 54.42 8.30 2.16
CA LEU A 12 54.24 8.58 3.59
C LEU A 12 54.10 10.08 3.86
N PHE A 13 55.00 10.90 3.32
CA PHE A 13 54.98 12.35 3.49
C PHE A 13 54.67 13.06 2.18
N ILE A 14 53.63 13.89 2.22
CA ILE A 14 53.12 14.66 1.08
C ILE A 14 53.25 16.13 1.43
N ASP A 15 53.83 16.95 0.57
CA ASP A 15 53.82 18.40 0.78
C ASP A 15 52.39 18.93 0.65
N LYS A 16 51.93 19.65 1.69
CA LYS A 16 50.56 20.19 1.78
C LYS A 16 50.21 21.14 0.63
N ASN A 17 51.18 21.89 0.14
CA ASN A 17 51.00 22.92 -0.89
C ASN A 17 51.10 22.32 -2.29
N THR A 18 52.13 21.51 -2.55
CA THR A 18 52.39 20.96 -3.89
C THR A 18 51.67 19.64 -4.17
N LYS A 19 51.19 18.97 -3.12
CA LYS A 19 50.56 17.63 -3.17
C LYS A 19 51.45 16.59 -3.85
N ARG A 20 52.77 16.69 -3.67
CA ARG A 20 53.77 15.72 -4.17
C ARG A 20 54.54 15.12 -3.01
N SER A 21 55.13 13.94 -3.24
CA SER A 21 56.11 13.37 -2.31
C SER A 21 57.30 14.33 -2.22
N PHE A 22 57.57 14.82 -1.01
CA PHE A 22 58.53 15.90 -0.77
C PHE A 22 59.78 15.44 -0.01
N ILE A 23 59.70 14.31 0.68
CA ILE A 23 60.74 13.80 1.59
C ILE A 23 60.92 12.31 1.33
N GLN A 24 62.16 11.85 1.11
CA GLN A 24 62.46 10.45 0.77
C GLN A 24 63.84 9.97 1.27
N GLY A 25 63.86 8.79 1.88
CA GLY A 25 65.10 8.14 2.30
C GLY A 25 65.54 8.57 3.70
N ASN A 26 66.66 9.30 3.82
CA ASN A 26 67.25 9.65 5.12
C ASN A 26 66.52 10.81 5.82
N ASP A 27 66.05 11.80 5.07
CA ASP A 27 65.21 12.90 5.59
C ASP A 27 63.86 12.38 6.08
N GLU A 28 63.26 11.42 5.37
CA GLU A 28 62.02 10.74 5.78
C GLU A 28 62.23 9.99 7.10
N LEU A 29 63.34 9.26 7.20
CA LEU A 29 63.72 8.54 8.43
C LEU A 29 63.90 9.48 9.62
N ALA A 30 64.59 10.60 9.42
CA ALA A 30 64.83 11.58 10.48
C ALA A 30 63.54 12.25 10.94
N LEU A 31 62.66 12.63 10.01
CA LEU A 31 61.36 13.22 10.34
C LEU A 31 60.44 12.19 11.02
N ALA A 32 60.39 10.96 10.54
CA ALA A 32 59.60 9.90 11.16
C ALA A 32 60.09 9.61 12.60
N PHE A 33 61.41 9.52 12.80
CA PHE A 33 61.99 9.35 14.13
C PHE A 33 61.63 10.50 15.06
N TYR A 34 61.72 11.75 14.60
CA TYR A 34 61.27 12.91 15.37
C TYR A 34 59.79 12.81 15.78
N LEU A 35 58.90 12.54 14.82
CA LEU A 35 57.46 12.53 15.06
C LEU A 35 57.02 11.43 16.03
N LEU A 36 57.74 10.31 16.05
CA LEU A 36 57.50 9.21 16.98
C LEU A 36 58.13 9.43 18.36
N THR A 37 59.19 10.25 18.46
CA THR A 37 59.95 10.44 19.72
C THR A 37 59.73 11.79 20.41
N LYS A 38 59.10 12.77 19.76
CA LYS A 38 58.94 14.15 20.26
C LYS A 38 58.19 14.26 21.59
N GLU A 39 57.33 13.32 21.91
CA GLU A 39 56.49 13.30 23.13
C GLU A 39 57.03 12.33 24.19
N LEU A 40 58.13 11.62 23.92
CA LEU A 40 58.66 10.62 24.84
C LEU A 40 59.28 11.27 26.08
N GLY A 41 59.10 10.61 27.22
CA GLY A 41 59.74 10.93 28.49
C GLY A 41 61.22 10.56 28.52
N ILE A 42 61.86 10.76 29.67
CA ILE A 42 63.26 10.37 29.94
C ILE A 42 63.34 8.89 30.38
N ASN A 43 62.26 8.36 30.97
CA ASN A 43 62.19 6.99 31.51
C ASN A 43 61.65 5.97 30.48
N GLU A 44 61.42 6.37 29.24
CA GLU A 44 60.87 5.51 28.19
C GLU A 44 61.98 5.02 27.27
N LYS A 45 61.98 3.72 26.97
CA LYS A 45 63.01 3.07 26.17
C LYS A 45 62.43 2.58 24.85
N ILE A 46 63.15 2.83 23.75
CA ILE A 46 62.76 2.34 22.43
C ILE A 46 63.20 0.88 22.29
N VAL A 47 62.23 -0.04 22.15
CA VAL A 47 62.47 -1.48 22.01
C VAL A 47 62.67 -1.87 20.54
N SER A 48 61.81 -1.36 19.67
CA SER A 48 61.92 -1.57 18.22
C SER A 48 61.48 -0.35 17.43
N PHE A 49 62.07 -0.16 16.26
CA PHE A 49 61.72 0.91 15.33
C PHE A 49 61.82 0.39 13.90
N SER A 50 60.72 0.38 13.16
CA SER A 50 60.65 -0.32 11.87
C SER A 50 59.78 0.40 10.84
N ARG A 51 60.11 0.19 9.56
CA ARG A 51 59.28 0.56 8.41
C ARG A 51 58.44 -0.63 7.99
N LEU A 52 57.12 -0.50 8.11
CA LEU A 52 56.18 -1.55 7.72
C LEU A 52 55.33 -1.12 6.53
N LEU A 53 54.79 -2.10 5.81
CA LEU A 53 53.83 -1.91 4.74
C LEU A 53 52.50 -2.55 5.12
N TRP A 54 51.48 -1.71 5.20
CA TRP A 54 50.10 -2.12 5.38
C TRP A 54 49.49 -2.47 4.02
N PRO A 55 49.11 -3.74 3.78
CA PRO A 55 48.59 -4.19 2.50
C PRO A 55 47.12 -3.77 2.31
N ILE A 56 46.82 -3.11 1.19
CA ILE A 56 45.46 -2.77 0.74
C ILE A 56 45.27 -3.40 -0.63
N LEU A 57 44.19 -4.14 -0.81
CA LEU A 57 43.87 -4.77 -2.08
C LEU A 57 42.79 -3.98 -2.80
N SER A 58 43.09 -3.51 -4.00
CA SER A 58 42.09 -3.04 -4.95
C SER A 58 41.59 -4.22 -5.77
N ILE A 59 40.27 -4.40 -5.83
CA ILE A 59 39.64 -5.44 -6.63
C ILE A 59 38.38 -4.90 -7.30
N GLN A 60 38.14 -5.32 -8.53
CA GLN A 60 36.99 -4.90 -9.32
C GLN A 60 35.68 -5.20 -8.59
N GLY A 61 34.87 -4.15 -8.41
CA GLY A 61 33.55 -4.19 -7.79
C GLY A 61 32.45 -4.32 -8.84
N VAL A 62 31.50 -3.39 -8.84
CA VAL A 62 30.48 -3.30 -9.88
C VAL A 62 31.04 -2.64 -11.14
N ILE A 63 30.21 -2.41 -12.16
CA ILE A 63 30.65 -1.83 -13.43
C ILE A 63 31.35 -0.49 -13.19
N ALA A 64 32.60 -0.40 -13.67
CA ALA A 64 33.47 0.78 -13.55
C ALA A 64 33.74 1.23 -12.10
N THR A 65 33.79 0.29 -11.15
CA THR A 65 34.24 0.56 -9.78
C THR A 65 35.21 -0.49 -9.26
N HIS A 66 36.04 -0.11 -8.29
CA HIS A 66 36.85 -1.01 -7.48
C HIS A 66 36.48 -0.87 -6.00
N ILE A 67 36.36 -2.00 -5.30
CA ILE A 67 36.34 -2.00 -3.83
C ILE A 67 37.78 -2.07 -3.30
N MET A 68 37.99 -1.47 -2.14
CA MET A 68 39.27 -1.57 -1.44
C MET A 68 39.09 -2.45 -0.20
N LEU A 69 39.95 -3.45 -0.08
CA LEU A 69 39.98 -4.36 1.04
C LEU A 69 41.25 -4.12 1.86
N ASP A 70 41.08 -3.88 3.15
CA ASP A 70 42.16 -3.89 4.12
C ASP A 70 42.67 -5.33 4.30
N GLY A 71 43.92 -5.56 3.91
CA GLY A 71 44.55 -6.87 4.01
C GLY A 71 44.76 -7.36 5.45
N LEU A 72 44.71 -6.48 6.46
CA LEU A 72 44.76 -6.88 7.88
C LEU A 72 43.40 -7.33 8.41
N GLY A 73 42.29 -6.91 7.77
CA GLY A 73 40.93 -7.26 8.18
C GLY A 73 40.41 -6.46 9.38
N LEU A 74 40.90 -5.23 9.59
CA LEU A 74 40.42 -4.34 10.65
C LEU A 74 39.11 -3.65 10.25
N PHE A 75 38.97 -3.34 8.95
CA PHE A 75 37.71 -2.83 8.41
C PHE A 75 36.73 -3.97 8.14
N ARG A 76 35.45 -3.71 8.31
CA ARG A 76 34.36 -4.61 7.93
C ARG A 76 33.08 -3.81 7.73
N LYS A 77 32.23 -4.31 6.83
CA LYS A 77 30.86 -3.82 6.70
C LYS A 77 29.91 -4.94 7.10
N SER A 78 29.23 -4.75 8.22
CA SER A 78 28.15 -5.61 8.70
C SER A 78 26.85 -4.81 8.75
N ASP A 79 25.78 -5.31 8.14
CA ASP A 79 24.47 -4.66 8.13
C ASP A 79 23.35 -5.64 7.81
N LYS A 80 22.14 -5.12 7.60
CA LYS A 80 20.97 -5.80 7.07
C LYS A 80 20.43 -5.06 5.84
N PHE A 81 19.79 -5.76 4.92
CA PHE A 81 19.14 -5.13 3.75
C PHE A 81 17.80 -5.77 3.43
N SER A 82 16.90 -4.99 2.83
CA SER A 82 15.50 -5.34 2.66
C SER A 82 15.30 -6.56 1.74
N ASN A 83 14.44 -7.47 2.18
CA ASN A 83 13.99 -8.65 1.44
C ASN A 83 12.46 -8.62 1.30
N PRO A 84 11.90 -8.82 0.10
CA PRO A 84 10.46 -8.93 -0.09
C PRO A 84 9.93 -10.31 0.31
N PRO A 85 8.63 -10.39 0.70
CA PRO A 85 7.99 -11.66 0.97
C PRO A 85 7.95 -12.53 -0.29
N ARG A 86 7.80 -13.84 -0.09
CA ARG A 86 7.78 -14.82 -1.19
C ARG A 86 6.53 -14.61 -2.05
N GLN A 87 6.69 -14.51 -3.37
CA GLN A 87 5.57 -14.35 -4.30
C GLN A 87 4.52 -15.47 -4.21
N PRO A 88 4.88 -16.75 -3.98
CA PRO A 88 3.90 -17.79 -3.70
C PRO A 88 3.01 -17.54 -2.49
N LEU A 89 3.52 -16.88 -1.44
CA LEU A 89 2.72 -16.57 -0.24
C LEU A 89 1.64 -15.53 -0.55
N VAL A 90 2.02 -14.45 -1.23
CA VAL A 90 1.08 -13.42 -1.71
C VAL A 90 0.04 -14.05 -2.65
N GLY A 91 0.50 -14.90 -3.57
CA GLY A 91 -0.38 -15.63 -4.48
C GLY A 91 -1.31 -16.62 -3.79
N HIS A 92 -0.87 -17.26 -2.70
CA HIS A 92 -1.71 -18.16 -1.90
C HIS A 92 -2.85 -17.40 -1.23
N ILE A 93 -2.57 -16.24 -0.63
CA ILE A 93 -3.59 -15.42 0.05
C ILE A 93 -4.66 -14.94 -0.92
N LEU A 94 -4.25 -14.54 -2.13
CA LEU A 94 -5.17 -14.12 -3.18
C LEU A 94 -5.98 -15.27 -3.80
N ARG A 95 -5.55 -16.53 -3.60
CA ARG A 95 -6.23 -17.73 -4.14
C ARG A 95 -7.06 -18.47 -3.11
N ASN A 96 -6.80 -18.30 -1.81
CA ASN A 96 -7.44 -19.08 -0.76
C ASN A 96 -8.77 -18.44 -0.34
N VAL A 97 -9.73 -18.48 -1.28
CA VAL A 97 -11.06 -17.84 -1.21
C VAL A 97 -12.00 -18.52 -0.20
N GLU A 98 -11.67 -19.71 0.30
CA GLU A 98 -12.65 -20.56 0.99
C GLU A 98 -13.10 -20.05 2.37
N ASN A 99 -12.40 -19.09 2.99
CA ASN A 99 -12.75 -18.61 4.34
C ASN A 99 -12.62 -17.09 4.60
N ARG A 100 -12.30 -16.26 3.59
CA ARG A 100 -12.03 -14.82 3.81
C ARG A 100 -12.79 -13.92 2.85
N THR A 101 -13.19 -12.75 3.33
CA THR A 101 -13.71 -11.69 2.46
C THR A 101 -12.59 -10.99 1.69
N LYS A 102 -12.88 -10.40 0.53
CA LYS A 102 -11.90 -9.61 -0.27
C LYS A 102 -11.17 -8.54 0.57
N LEU A 103 -11.86 -7.94 1.54
CA LEU A 103 -11.28 -6.94 2.43
C LEU A 103 -10.32 -7.57 3.46
N GLU A 104 -10.67 -8.74 4.00
CA GLU A 104 -9.78 -9.51 4.89
C GLU A 104 -8.53 -10.00 4.17
N GLU A 105 -8.65 -10.44 2.92
CA GLU A 105 -7.50 -10.82 2.09
C GLU A 105 -6.53 -9.64 1.92
N LEU A 106 -7.03 -8.45 1.58
CA LEU A 106 -6.19 -7.26 1.43
C LEU A 106 -5.57 -6.80 2.76
N ASN A 107 -6.29 -6.89 3.88
CA ASN A 107 -5.73 -6.59 5.19
C ASN A 107 -4.63 -7.58 5.58
N LYS A 108 -4.81 -8.88 5.30
CA LYS A 108 -3.77 -9.89 5.51
C LYS A 108 -2.53 -9.62 4.65
N LEU A 109 -2.72 -9.16 3.41
CA LEU A 109 -1.61 -8.72 2.57
C LEU A 109 -0.85 -7.55 3.19
N ILE A 110 -1.54 -6.58 3.79
CA ILE A 110 -0.85 -5.50 4.53
C ILE A 110 0.00 -6.07 5.67
N GLU A 111 -0.53 -7.00 6.47
CA GLU A 111 0.22 -7.62 7.57
C GLU A 111 1.51 -8.29 7.08
N ILE A 112 1.45 -9.03 5.97
CA ILE A 112 2.62 -9.73 5.42
C ILE A 112 3.61 -8.78 4.74
N LEU A 113 3.12 -7.80 3.99
CA LEU A 113 3.99 -6.80 3.35
C LEU A 113 4.69 -5.90 4.39
N THR A 114 4.15 -5.84 5.61
CA THR A 114 4.72 -5.12 6.75
C THR A 114 5.37 -6.04 7.80
N TYR A 115 5.47 -7.34 7.54
CA TYR A 115 6.07 -8.34 8.42
C TYR A 115 5.51 -8.33 9.86
N LYS A 116 4.20 -8.05 10.02
CA LYS A 116 3.50 -8.05 11.31
C LYS A 116 2.70 -9.33 11.56
N ASP A 117 2.76 -10.28 10.64
CA ASP A 117 1.98 -11.52 10.70
C ASP A 117 2.69 -12.58 11.56
N THR A 118 2.13 -12.85 12.74
CA THR A 118 2.66 -13.84 13.69
C THR A 118 2.58 -15.28 13.18
N GLU A 119 1.65 -15.60 12.26
CA GLU A 119 1.58 -16.94 11.63
C GLU A 119 2.68 -17.14 10.58
N ALA A 120 3.11 -16.05 9.93
CA ALA A 120 4.25 -16.07 9.01
C ALA A 120 5.58 -16.23 9.77
N GLU A 121 5.69 -15.66 10.98
CA GLU A 121 6.83 -15.88 11.88
C GLU A 121 7.06 -17.36 12.22
N GLU A 122 6.00 -18.13 12.51
CA GLU A 122 6.09 -19.57 12.83
C GLU A 122 6.53 -20.44 11.63
N LEU A 123 6.32 -19.98 10.40
CA LEU A 123 6.79 -20.61 9.16
C LEU A 123 8.25 -20.21 8.81
N GLY A 124 8.92 -19.46 9.67
CA GLY A 124 10.29 -18.97 9.47
C GLY A 124 10.37 -17.63 8.72
N GLU A 125 9.28 -16.84 8.69
CA GLU A 125 9.21 -15.55 8.01
C GLU A 125 9.14 -14.33 8.97
N GLY A 126 9.89 -14.32 10.08
CA GLY A 126 9.97 -13.19 11.03
C GLY A 126 10.93 -12.05 10.65
N GLU A 127 11.47 -11.32 11.64
CA GLU A 127 12.50 -10.26 11.41
C GLU A 127 13.71 -10.76 10.59
N GLU A 128 14.06 -12.04 10.71
CA GLU A 128 15.12 -12.69 9.90
C GLU A 128 14.73 -12.90 8.43
N SER A 129 13.45 -12.73 8.06
CA SER A 129 12.92 -12.82 6.71
C SER A 129 12.70 -11.46 6.06
N GLU A 130 12.39 -10.41 6.83
CA GLU A 130 12.32 -9.04 6.31
C GLU A 130 13.69 -8.56 5.82
N TYR A 131 14.77 -9.02 6.46
CA TYR A 131 16.12 -8.58 6.15
C TYR A 131 17.08 -9.73 5.90
N HIS A 132 17.90 -9.58 4.86
CA HIS A 132 19.09 -10.41 4.69
C HIS A 132 20.29 -9.80 5.41
N SER A 133 21.13 -10.66 6.00
CA SER A 133 22.38 -10.22 6.62
C SER A 133 23.43 -9.90 5.56
N LEU A 134 24.13 -8.79 5.77
CA LEU A 134 25.24 -8.33 4.97
C LEU A 134 26.50 -8.41 5.83
N LYS A 135 27.51 -9.12 5.34
CA LYS A 135 28.84 -9.13 5.96
C LYS A 135 29.93 -9.17 4.88
N LEU A 136 30.76 -8.14 4.87
CA LEU A 136 31.90 -7.99 3.97
C LEU A 136 33.13 -7.63 4.79
N ASP A 137 33.96 -8.64 5.03
CA ASP A 137 35.20 -8.50 5.81
C ASP A 137 36.27 -7.76 4.98
N GLY A 138 37.07 -6.93 5.66
CA GLY A 138 38.10 -6.11 5.04
C GLY A 138 37.59 -4.88 4.28
N LEU A 139 36.29 -4.75 4.01
CA LEU A 139 35.78 -3.67 3.17
C LEU A 139 35.98 -2.30 3.82
N ILE A 140 36.76 -1.44 3.17
CA ILE A 140 37.12 -0.12 3.68
C ILE A 140 35.91 0.83 3.59
N ASN A 141 35.67 1.59 4.66
CA ASN A 141 34.52 2.49 4.75
C ASN A 141 34.65 3.74 3.85
N PRO A 142 33.52 4.39 3.48
CA PRO A 142 33.54 5.53 2.55
C PRO A 142 34.38 6.71 3.04
N GLU A 143 34.41 6.97 4.35
CA GLU A 143 35.21 8.05 4.94
C GLU A 143 36.72 7.83 4.70
N PHE A 144 37.19 6.59 4.91
CA PHE A 144 38.58 6.23 4.68
C PHE A 144 38.90 6.10 3.19
N LEU A 145 37.96 5.62 2.36
CA LEU A 145 38.08 5.63 0.90
C LEU A 145 38.33 7.05 0.37
N GLN A 146 37.61 8.07 0.85
CA GLN A 146 37.86 9.46 0.49
C GLN A 146 39.29 9.91 0.85
N THR A 147 39.87 9.37 1.91
CA THR A 147 41.27 9.61 2.25
C THR A 147 42.19 8.97 1.23
N LEU A 148 41.95 7.71 0.88
CA LEU A 148 42.72 6.98 -0.13
C LEU A 148 42.66 7.65 -1.51
N THR A 149 41.50 8.19 -1.93
CA THR A 149 41.38 8.90 -3.22
C THR A 149 42.33 10.09 -3.36
N LYS A 150 42.71 10.73 -2.25
CA LYS A 150 43.65 11.87 -2.26
C LYS A 150 45.10 11.43 -2.47
N ILE A 151 45.43 10.19 -2.12
CA ILE A 151 46.81 9.69 -2.08
C ILE A 151 47.13 8.61 -3.12
N ILE A 152 46.13 7.86 -3.57
CA ILE A 152 46.27 6.87 -4.65
C ILE A 152 46.90 7.48 -5.93
N PRO A 153 46.53 8.70 -6.38
CA PRO A 153 47.15 9.30 -7.55
C PRO A 153 48.64 9.61 -7.40
N LEU A 154 49.17 9.57 -6.18
CA LEU A 154 50.57 9.84 -5.84
C LEU A 154 51.36 8.54 -5.61
N THR A 155 50.78 7.38 -5.94
CA THR A 155 51.45 6.08 -5.79
C THR A 155 52.63 5.96 -6.73
N ASP A 156 53.73 5.38 -6.22
CA ASP A 156 54.93 5.10 -6.98
C ASP A 156 55.16 3.58 -7.06
N TYR A 157 55.59 3.09 -8.22
CA TYR A 157 55.97 1.68 -8.39
C TYR A 157 57.46 1.47 -8.07
N LYS A 158 57.76 1.09 -6.82
CA LYS A 158 59.13 1.10 -6.26
C LYS A 158 59.47 -0.20 -5.51
N PRO A 159 60.75 -0.57 -5.38
CA PRO A 159 61.17 -1.75 -4.65
C PRO A 159 60.91 -1.60 -3.15
N ILE A 160 60.47 -2.68 -2.50
CA ILE A 160 60.13 -2.70 -1.07
C ILE A 160 61.25 -3.24 -0.18
N ILE A 161 62.50 -3.17 -0.64
CA ILE A 161 63.67 -3.79 0.01
C ILE A 161 63.87 -3.27 1.45
N ASP A 162 63.52 -2.03 1.73
CA ASP A 162 63.70 -1.42 3.06
C ASP A 162 62.49 -1.61 3.99
N TYR A 163 61.48 -2.37 3.57
CA TYR A 163 60.22 -2.54 4.31
C TYR A 163 59.98 -3.99 4.72
N THR A 164 59.18 -4.18 5.77
CA THR A 164 58.52 -5.45 6.07
C THR A 164 57.03 -5.33 5.77
N VAL A 165 56.48 -6.23 4.98
CA VAL A 165 55.03 -6.29 4.72
C VAL A 165 54.36 -6.96 5.91
N LEU A 166 53.33 -6.32 6.46
CA LEU A 166 52.47 -6.94 7.48
C LEU A 166 51.75 -8.15 6.86
N ASP A 167 51.66 -9.26 7.60
CA ASP A 167 51.00 -10.46 7.10
C ASP A 167 49.51 -10.16 6.86
N HIS A 168 49.04 -10.40 5.64
CA HIS A 168 47.65 -10.15 5.26
C HIS A 168 46.77 -11.35 5.65
N SER A 169 45.67 -11.09 6.37
CA SER A 169 44.63 -12.08 6.67
C SER A 169 43.78 -12.40 5.43
N ILE A 170 43.66 -11.44 4.51
CA ILE A 170 42.92 -11.61 3.25
C ILE A 170 43.87 -12.08 2.16
N THR A 171 43.63 -13.29 1.64
CA THR A 171 44.30 -13.79 0.43
C THR A 171 43.60 -13.27 -0.83
N THR A 172 44.29 -13.30 -1.98
CA THR A 172 43.67 -12.92 -3.26
C THR A 172 42.45 -13.78 -3.60
N GLU A 173 42.46 -15.07 -3.24
CA GLU A 173 41.30 -15.96 -3.42
C GLU A 173 40.11 -15.56 -2.54
N ASN A 174 40.36 -15.29 -1.25
CA ASN A 174 39.30 -14.82 -0.35
C ASN A 174 38.74 -13.46 -0.79
N ALA A 175 39.60 -12.58 -1.30
CA ALA A 175 39.19 -11.30 -1.84
C ALA A 175 38.28 -11.42 -3.06
N LEU A 176 38.53 -12.38 -3.96
CA LEU A 176 37.66 -12.68 -5.09
C LEU A 176 36.26 -13.08 -4.60
N THR A 177 36.19 -13.95 -3.59
CA THR A 177 34.93 -14.34 -2.95
C THR A 177 34.22 -13.14 -2.32
N ILE A 178 34.94 -12.25 -1.64
CA ILE A 178 34.38 -11.01 -1.06
C ILE A 178 33.84 -10.10 -2.17
N ALA A 179 34.57 -9.92 -3.26
CA ALA A 179 34.15 -9.08 -4.39
C ALA A 179 32.95 -9.66 -5.16
N GLU A 180 32.88 -10.99 -5.30
CA GLU A 180 31.70 -11.68 -5.82
C GLU A 180 30.50 -11.52 -4.89
N ASN A 181 30.68 -11.73 -3.59
CA ASN A 181 29.63 -11.51 -2.60
C ASN A 181 29.11 -10.05 -2.63
N TYR A 182 30.02 -9.07 -2.68
CA TYR A 182 29.67 -7.65 -2.83
C TYR A 182 28.77 -7.39 -4.05
N ARG A 183 29.15 -7.91 -5.22
CA ARG A 183 28.35 -7.80 -6.45
C ARG A 183 27.00 -8.49 -6.33
N ASN A 184 26.98 -9.70 -5.76
CA ASN A 184 25.77 -10.49 -5.57
C ASN A 184 24.80 -9.82 -4.61
N ILE A 185 25.28 -9.18 -3.54
CA ILE A 185 24.46 -8.41 -2.62
C ILE A 185 23.80 -7.23 -3.33
N ILE A 186 24.56 -6.45 -4.10
CA ILE A 186 24.00 -5.32 -4.89
C ILE A 186 22.97 -5.81 -5.91
N ASN A 187 23.26 -6.91 -6.62
CA ASN A 187 22.32 -7.50 -7.56
C ASN A 187 21.07 -8.02 -6.86
N THR A 188 21.20 -8.58 -5.66
CA THR A 188 20.08 -9.04 -4.83
C THR A 188 19.21 -7.87 -4.38
N MET A 189 19.80 -6.75 -3.92
CA MET A 189 19.06 -5.53 -3.57
C MET A 189 18.26 -5.00 -4.77
N LYS A 190 18.87 -4.91 -5.96
CA LYS A 190 18.18 -4.52 -7.20
C LYS A 190 17.09 -5.51 -7.60
N GLY A 191 17.35 -6.82 -7.48
CA GLY A 191 16.39 -7.88 -7.74
C GLY A 191 15.21 -7.86 -6.76
N ASN A 192 15.46 -7.52 -5.50
CA ASN A 192 14.45 -7.34 -4.46
C ASN A 192 13.54 -6.15 -4.78
N ALA A 193 14.08 -5.04 -5.28
CA ALA A 193 13.26 -3.94 -5.79
C ALA A 193 12.33 -4.41 -6.92
N TYR A 194 12.85 -5.18 -7.89
CA TYR A 194 12.02 -5.76 -8.94
C TYR A 194 10.94 -6.70 -8.39
N ARG A 195 11.29 -7.57 -7.44
CA ARG A 195 10.34 -8.48 -6.77
C ARG A 195 9.21 -7.70 -6.10
N TRP A 196 9.49 -6.60 -5.40
CA TRP A 196 8.45 -5.71 -4.86
C TRP A 196 7.47 -5.23 -5.94
N ASN A 197 7.94 -4.77 -7.10
CA ASN A 197 7.06 -4.36 -8.20
C ASN A 197 6.20 -5.52 -8.73
N THR A 198 6.77 -6.72 -8.87
CA THR A 198 6.00 -7.89 -9.31
C THR A 198 4.89 -8.30 -8.32
N GLN A 199 5.04 -8.00 -7.03
CA GLN A 199 3.96 -8.20 -6.05
C GLN A 199 2.79 -7.24 -6.31
N VAL A 200 3.07 -5.98 -6.65
CA VAL A 200 2.02 -5.01 -7.02
C VAL A 200 1.23 -5.52 -8.22
N GLU A 201 1.91 -5.95 -9.28
CA GLU A 201 1.26 -6.46 -10.50
C GLU A 201 0.37 -7.68 -10.21
N LEU A 202 0.83 -8.58 -9.34
CA LEU A 202 0.11 -9.77 -8.95
C LEU A 202 -1.16 -9.44 -8.15
N ILE A 203 -1.08 -8.49 -7.21
CA ILE A 203 -2.25 -8.02 -6.44
C ILE A 203 -3.20 -7.22 -7.33
N GLU A 204 -2.67 -6.35 -8.21
CA GLU A 204 -3.45 -5.51 -9.12
C GLU A 204 -4.34 -6.32 -10.05
N LYS A 205 -3.82 -7.44 -10.55
CA LYS A 205 -4.56 -8.35 -11.43
C LYS A 205 -5.84 -8.87 -10.77
N GLU A 206 -5.76 -9.31 -9.51
CA GLU A 206 -6.92 -9.83 -8.78
C GLU A 206 -7.85 -8.72 -8.31
N VAL A 207 -7.31 -7.60 -7.79
CA VAL A 207 -8.13 -6.45 -7.38
C VAL A 207 -8.93 -5.87 -8.55
N THR A 208 -8.31 -5.74 -9.73
CA THR A 208 -9.01 -5.26 -10.93
C THR A 208 -10.16 -6.18 -11.31
N LYS A 209 -9.95 -7.51 -11.24
CA LYS A 209 -11.02 -8.49 -11.49
C LYS A 209 -12.17 -8.30 -10.50
N TRP A 210 -11.87 -8.12 -9.21
CA TRP A 210 -12.90 -7.91 -8.20
C TRP A 210 -13.70 -6.62 -8.39
N LEU A 211 -13.06 -5.53 -8.80
CA LEU A 211 -13.72 -4.25 -9.10
C LEU A 211 -14.59 -4.34 -10.35
N VAL A 212 -14.16 -5.10 -11.37
CA VAL A 212 -14.98 -5.39 -12.54
C VAL A 212 -16.21 -6.21 -12.14
N ASP A 213 -16.06 -7.24 -11.32
CA ASP A 213 -17.19 -8.06 -10.84
C ASP A 213 -18.20 -7.22 -10.04
N LEU A 214 -17.73 -6.34 -9.15
CA LEU A 214 -18.60 -5.42 -8.40
C LEU A 214 -19.34 -4.45 -9.32
N ASN A 215 -18.68 -3.93 -10.35
CA ASN A 215 -19.32 -3.06 -11.35
C ASN A 215 -20.38 -3.79 -12.18
N VAL A 216 -20.16 -5.07 -12.51
CA VAL A 216 -21.18 -5.90 -13.18
C VAL A 216 -22.37 -6.12 -12.24
N GLN A 217 -22.12 -6.49 -10.98
CA GLN A 217 -23.18 -6.64 -9.98
C GLN A 217 -23.99 -5.37 -9.78
N LEU A 218 -23.33 -4.19 -9.74
CA LEU A 218 -24.00 -2.90 -9.68
C LEU A 218 -24.95 -2.67 -10.87
N LYS A 219 -24.49 -2.96 -12.09
CA LYS A 219 -25.31 -2.82 -13.31
C LYS A 219 -26.49 -3.79 -13.34
N ASP A 220 -26.27 -5.04 -12.94
CA ASP A 220 -27.32 -6.05 -12.89
C ASP A 220 -28.39 -5.70 -11.84
N LEU A 221 -27.95 -5.22 -10.67
CA LEU A 221 -28.84 -4.81 -9.58
C LEU A 221 -29.65 -3.57 -9.98
N ASP A 222 -29.00 -2.58 -10.59
CA ASP A 222 -29.67 -1.39 -11.12
C ASP A 222 -30.72 -1.76 -12.19
N THR A 223 -30.37 -2.65 -13.11
CA THR A 223 -31.28 -3.13 -14.17
C THR A 223 -32.45 -3.92 -13.59
N ARG A 224 -32.18 -4.81 -12.62
CA ARG A 224 -33.19 -5.66 -11.97
C ARG A 224 -34.21 -4.82 -11.22
N TYR A 225 -33.77 -3.93 -10.34
CA TYR A 225 -34.68 -3.08 -9.57
C TYR A 225 -35.41 -2.08 -10.46
N SER A 226 -34.74 -1.50 -11.47
CA SER A 226 -35.42 -0.63 -12.44
C SER A 226 -36.49 -1.39 -13.22
N SER A 227 -36.26 -2.65 -13.58
CA SER A 227 -37.29 -3.51 -14.20
C SER A 227 -38.44 -3.82 -13.24
N GLN A 228 -38.17 -4.11 -11.97
CA GLN A 228 -39.21 -4.36 -10.96
C GLN A 228 -40.07 -3.11 -10.70
N ILE A 229 -39.43 -1.95 -10.56
CA ILE A 229 -40.10 -0.65 -10.41
C ILE A 229 -40.97 -0.37 -11.64
N ASN A 230 -40.44 -0.56 -12.86
CA ASN A 230 -41.20 -0.35 -14.10
C ASN A 230 -42.40 -1.31 -14.19
N LYS A 231 -42.22 -2.60 -13.85
CA LYS A 231 -43.33 -3.57 -13.82
C LYS A 231 -44.40 -3.17 -12.81
N ALA A 232 -44.01 -2.89 -11.57
CA ALA A 232 -44.94 -2.48 -10.51
C ALA A 232 -45.67 -1.18 -10.88
N SER A 233 -44.97 -0.21 -11.47
CA SER A 233 -45.55 1.05 -11.96
C SER A 233 -46.56 0.82 -13.09
N SER A 234 -46.26 -0.08 -14.02
CA SER A 234 -47.15 -0.39 -15.16
C SER A 234 -48.37 -1.25 -14.83
N THR A 235 -48.37 -1.94 -13.67
CA THR A 235 -49.46 -2.87 -13.29
C THR A 235 -50.77 -2.14 -13.00
N ILE A 236 -50.68 -0.92 -12.50
CA ILE A 236 -51.84 -0.08 -12.17
C ILE A 236 -51.49 1.34 -12.60
N ASP A 237 -52.06 1.79 -13.72
CA ASP A 237 -51.94 3.17 -14.18
C ASP A 237 -53.07 4.02 -13.56
N PRO A 238 -52.75 5.17 -12.92
CA PRO A 238 -53.77 6.07 -12.37
C PRO A 238 -54.84 6.46 -13.39
N SER A 239 -54.45 6.66 -14.65
CA SER A 239 -55.37 7.02 -15.73
C SER A 239 -56.32 5.87 -16.09
N GLN A 240 -55.86 4.62 -16.01
CA GLN A 240 -56.69 3.44 -16.23
C GLN A 240 -57.66 3.19 -15.08
N ILE A 241 -57.25 3.49 -13.83
CA ILE A 241 -58.17 3.43 -12.69
C ILE A 241 -59.28 4.46 -12.83
N ASP A 242 -58.97 5.69 -13.21
CA ASP A 242 -59.99 6.71 -13.43
C ASP A 242 -60.95 6.33 -14.57
N HIS A 243 -60.43 5.74 -15.64
CA HIS A 243 -61.26 5.21 -16.72
C HIS A 243 -62.15 4.05 -16.25
N LYS A 244 -61.61 3.11 -15.47
CA LYS A 244 -62.38 1.99 -14.89
C LYS A 244 -63.44 2.48 -13.92
N ARG A 245 -63.14 3.52 -13.12
CA ARG A 245 -64.11 4.18 -12.22
C ARG A 245 -65.26 4.78 -13.01
N LYS A 246 -64.98 5.49 -14.10
CA LYS A 246 -66.03 6.05 -14.98
C LYS A 246 -66.88 4.97 -15.64
N LEU A 247 -66.26 3.92 -16.18
CA LEU A 247 -67.00 2.81 -16.79
C LEU A 247 -67.90 2.09 -15.78
N GLU A 248 -67.42 1.86 -14.56
CA GLU A 248 -68.21 1.17 -13.55
C GLU A 248 -69.33 2.07 -13.00
N GLN A 249 -69.09 3.39 -12.89
CA GLN A 249 -70.12 4.39 -12.66
C GLN A 249 -71.22 4.31 -13.72
N ASP A 250 -70.85 4.36 -15.00
CA ASP A 250 -71.81 4.31 -16.10
C ASP A 250 -72.62 3.00 -16.10
N LYS A 251 -72.00 1.86 -15.79
CA LYS A 251 -72.71 0.57 -15.67
C LYS A 251 -73.67 0.54 -14.49
N ILE A 252 -73.26 1.02 -13.32
CA ILE A 252 -74.11 1.03 -12.13
C ILE A 252 -75.28 2.00 -12.33
N ASP A 253 -75.05 3.13 -12.99
CA ASP A 253 -76.09 4.09 -13.35
C ASP A 253 -77.07 3.50 -14.38
N GLN A 254 -76.57 2.78 -15.40
CA GLN A 254 -77.42 2.06 -16.35
C GLN A 254 -78.26 0.98 -15.67
N TRP A 255 -77.64 0.18 -14.79
CA TRP A 255 -78.33 -0.84 -14.01
C TRP A 255 -79.43 -0.23 -13.11
N ASN A 256 -79.14 0.87 -12.42
CA ASN A 256 -80.11 1.59 -11.60
C ASN A 256 -81.31 2.06 -12.44
N VAL A 257 -81.05 2.65 -13.61
CA VAL A 257 -82.11 3.09 -14.53
C VAL A 257 -82.93 1.92 -15.06
N GLU A 258 -82.32 0.79 -15.42
CA GLU A 258 -83.02 -0.39 -15.91
C GLU A 258 -83.92 -1.03 -14.83
N GLU A 259 -83.44 -1.18 -13.61
CA GLU A 259 -84.23 -1.70 -12.51
C GLU A 259 -85.41 -0.77 -12.17
N LYS A 260 -85.21 0.54 -12.19
CA LYS A 260 -86.30 1.52 -12.03
C LYS A 260 -87.31 1.46 -13.18
N LYS A 261 -86.87 1.21 -14.42
CA LYS A 261 -87.78 0.99 -15.55
C LYS A 261 -88.64 -0.26 -15.34
N LYS A 262 -88.07 -1.36 -14.85
CA LYS A 262 -88.84 -2.57 -14.50
C LYS A 262 -89.91 -2.29 -13.44
N ILE A 263 -89.60 -1.42 -12.46
CA ILE A 263 -90.59 -0.95 -11.47
C ILE A 263 -91.73 -0.17 -12.15
N ILE A 264 -91.41 0.76 -13.06
CA ILE A 264 -92.40 1.56 -13.80
C ILE A 264 -93.28 0.67 -14.69
N GLU A 265 -92.68 -0.29 -15.39
CA GLU A 265 -93.41 -1.25 -16.22
C GLU A 265 -94.35 -2.12 -15.37
N GLY A 266 -93.87 -2.62 -14.23
CA GLY A 266 -94.70 -3.30 -13.23
C GLY A 266 -95.90 -2.45 -12.82
N MET A 267 -95.69 -1.16 -12.52
CA MET A 267 -96.77 -0.24 -12.18
C MET A 267 -97.76 -0.02 -13.33
N SER A 268 -97.27 0.11 -14.57
CA SER A 268 -98.10 0.27 -15.77
C SER A 268 -99.04 -0.92 -15.99
N THR A 269 -98.56 -2.15 -15.76
CA THR A 269 -99.41 -3.36 -15.88
C THR A 269 -100.55 -3.39 -14.87
N LEU A 270 -100.32 -2.89 -13.66
CA LEU A 270 -101.35 -2.78 -12.62
C LEU A 270 -102.45 -1.79 -13.02
N PHE A 271 -102.08 -0.62 -13.55
CA PHE A 271 -103.04 0.36 -14.04
C PHE A 271 -103.86 -0.14 -15.24
N LYS A 272 -103.24 -0.86 -16.19
CA LYS A 272 -103.96 -1.50 -17.32
C LYS A 272 -105.03 -2.49 -16.86
N THR A 273 -104.77 -3.20 -15.75
CA THR A 273 -105.74 -4.14 -15.18
C THR A 273 -106.94 -3.39 -14.56
N SER A 274 -106.67 -2.27 -13.88
CA SER A 274 -107.70 -1.38 -13.33
C SER A 274 -108.56 -0.73 -14.43
N GLU A 275 -107.94 -0.29 -15.52
CA GLU A 275 -108.62 0.24 -16.71
C GLU A 275 -109.60 -0.76 -17.33
N ARG A 276 -109.18 -2.02 -17.51
CA ARG A 276 -110.06 -3.09 -18.04
C ARG A 276 -111.31 -3.31 -17.18
N ASN A 277 -111.16 -3.28 -15.86
CA ASN A 277 -112.29 -3.44 -14.94
C ASN A 277 -113.29 -2.28 -15.08
N LEU A 278 -112.81 -1.04 -15.21
CA LEU A 278 -113.67 0.12 -15.49
C LEU A 278 -114.40 0.01 -16.84
N GLU A 279 -113.70 -0.42 -17.89
CA GLU A 279 -114.33 -0.63 -19.19
C GLU A 279 -115.47 -1.66 -19.15
N GLU A 280 -115.32 -2.75 -18.41
CA GLU A 280 -116.39 -3.75 -18.27
C GLU A 280 -117.62 -3.20 -17.55
N ILE A 281 -117.42 -2.43 -16.48
CA ILE A 281 -118.49 -1.73 -15.76
C ILE A 281 -119.21 -0.78 -16.73
N LEU A 282 -118.48 0.03 -17.50
CA LEU A 282 -119.03 0.97 -18.47
C LEU A 282 -119.81 0.26 -19.60
N LYS A 283 -119.28 -0.85 -20.13
CA LYS A 283 -119.94 -1.63 -21.19
C LYS A 283 -121.29 -2.16 -20.74
N LYS A 284 -121.39 -2.74 -19.55
CA LYS A 284 -122.67 -3.27 -19.04
C LYS A 284 -123.66 -2.17 -18.67
N ASN A 285 -123.17 -1.02 -18.20
CA ASN A 285 -124.03 0.12 -17.88
C ASN A 285 -124.70 0.72 -19.14
N LYS A 286 -124.05 0.63 -20.30
CA LYS A 286 -124.54 1.21 -21.58
C LYS A 286 -125.93 0.73 -21.98
N PHE A 287 -126.31 -0.52 -21.63
CA PHE A 287 -127.65 -1.06 -21.88
C PHE A 287 -128.75 -0.28 -21.16
N PHE A 288 -128.47 0.24 -19.96
CA PHE A 288 -129.42 0.96 -19.13
C PHE A 288 -129.47 2.47 -19.41
N VAL A 289 -128.50 2.98 -20.19
CA VAL A 289 -128.46 4.38 -20.62
C VAL A 289 -129.34 4.62 -21.85
N ASN A 290 -129.63 3.58 -22.63
CA ASN A 290 -130.40 3.71 -23.86
C ASN A 290 -131.92 3.59 -23.61
N SER A 291 -132.63 4.72 -23.70
CA SER A 291 -134.04 4.82 -23.31
C SER A 291 -134.97 3.98 -24.19
N ASP A 292 -134.61 3.78 -25.46
CA ASP A 292 -135.51 3.17 -26.45
C ASP A 292 -135.58 1.64 -26.30
N THR A 293 -134.50 1.00 -25.84
CA THR A 293 -134.47 -0.43 -25.50
C THR A 293 -135.24 -0.79 -24.21
N LEU A 294 -135.44 0.20 -23.33
CA LEU A 294 -136.14 0.02 -22.06
C LEU A 294 -137.65 0.27 -22.20
N LYS A 295 -138.06 1.19 -23.08
CA LYS A 295 -139.48 1.51 -23.34
C LYS A 295 -140.28 0.36 -23.98
N SER A 296 -139.61 -0.57 -24.67
CA SER A 296 -140.27 -1.64 -25.42
C SER A 296 -140.64 -2.87 -24.58
N ARG A 297 -140.43 -2.84 -23.25
CA ARG A 297 -140.69 -3.96 -22.34
C ARG A 297 -141.69 -3.55 -21.27
N VAL A 298 -142.41 -4.53 -20.72
CA VAL A 298 -143.40 -4.31 -19.66
C VAL A 298 -142.67 -3.92 -18.36
N PHE A 299 -143.16 -2.87 -17.69
CA PHE A 299 -142.48 -2.27 -16.52
C PHE A 299 -142.19 -3.27 -15.39
N THR A 300 -143.12 -4.20 -15.14
CA THR A 300 -142.97 -5.27 -14.13
C THR A 300 -141.83 -6.24 -14.44
N ASP A 301 -141.54 -6.49 -15.71
CA ASP A 301 -140.48 -7.42 -16.13
C ASP A 301 -139.09 -6.77 -16.09
N ILE A 302 -139.02 -5.44 -16.17
CA ILE A 302 -137.75 -4.68 -16.14
C ILE A 302 -137.28 -4.37 -14.72
N LEU A 303 -138.18 -4.24 -13.75
CA LEU A 303 -137.84 -3.90 -12.35
C LEU A 303 -136.75 -4.80 -11.74
N PRO A 304 -136.81 -6.15 -11.87
CA PRO A 304 -135.75 -7.03 -11.39
C PRO A 304 -134.40 -6.78 -12.09
N HIS A 305 -134.41 -6.40 -13.37
CA HIS A 305 -133.19 -6.08 -14.11
C HIS A 305 -132.53 -4.79 -13.63
N PHE A 306 -133.29 -3.73 -13.32
CA PHE A 306 -132.73 -2.53 -12.69
C PHE A 306 -132.18 -2.83 -11.30
N GLN A 307 -132.92 -3.57 -10.46
CA GLN A 307 -132.49 -3.92 -9.10
C GLN A 307 -131.19 -4.74 -9.13
N ASN A 308 -131.12 -5.75 -10.01
CA ASN A 308 -129.92 -6.57 -10.20
C ASN A 308 -128.75 -5.77 -10.77
N HIS A 309 -129.00 -4.80 -11.66
CA HIS A 309 -127.95 -3.94 -12.20
C HIS A 309 -127.43 -2.93 -11.17
N PHE A 310 -128.30 -2.37 -10.32
CA PHE A 310 -127.87 -1.55 -9.19
C PHE A 310 -127.00 -2.36 -8.21
N ASN A 311 -127.38 -3.61 -7.91
CA ASN A 311 -126.55 -4.51 -7.10
C ASN A 311 -125.21 -4.84 -7.78
N TYR A 312 -125.20 -5.04 -9.11
CA TYR A 312 -123.98 -5.24 -9.89
C TYR A 312 -123.05 -4.02 -9.85
N LEU A 313 -123.57 -2.82 -10.11
CA LEU A 313 -122.79 -1.58 -10.05
C LEU A 313 -122.24 -1.32 -8.65
N LYS A 314 -123.02 -1.63 -7.60
CA LYS A 314 -122.58 -1.48 -6.21
C LYS A 314 -121.46 -2.48 -5.88
N ALA A 315 -121.61 -3.75 -6.24
CA ALA A 315 -120.62 -4.79 -6.01
C ALA A 315 -119.32 -4.54 -6.79
N GLU A 316 -119.40 -4.19 -8.08
CA GLU A 316 -118.23 -3.88 -8.89
C GLU A 316 -117.58 -2.55 -8.51
N GLY A 317 -118.36 -1.55 -8.09
CA GLY A 317 -117.84 -0.30 -7.54
C GLY A 317 -117.03 -0.54 -6.26
N GLU A 318 -117.53 -1.36 -5.34
CA GLU A 318 -116.79 -1.78 -4.15
C GLU A 318 -115.54 -2.60 -4.47
N ASN A 319 -115.62 -3.52 -5.45
CA ASN A 319 -114.46 -4.29 -5.91
C ASN A 319 -113.40 -3.39 -6.57
N PHE A 320 -113.81 -2.39 -7.35
CA PHE A 320 -112.92 -1.43 -7.97
C PHE A 320 -112.20 -0.57 -6.92
N LEU A 321 -112.92 -0.07 -5.92
CA LEU A 321 -112.32 0.71 -4.82
C LEU A 321 -111.31 -0.14 -4.03
N LYS A 322 -111.64 -1.40 -3.70
CA LYS A 322 -110.69 -2.34 -3.08
C LYS A 322 -109.47 -2.59 -3.97
N SER A 323 -109.67 -2.69 -5.29
CA SER A 323 -108.55 -2.88 -6.23
C SER A 323 -107.62 -1.66 -6.27
N LEU A 324 -108.15 -0.45 -6.13
CA LEU A 324 -107.38 0.80 -6.04
C LEU A 324 -106.57 0.88 -4.74
N GLU A 325 -107.13 0.47 -3.60
CA GLU A 325 -106.40 0.40 -2.33
C GLU A 325 -105.22 -0.57 -2.41
N VAL A 326 -105.41 -1.75 -3.01
CA VAL A 326 -104.33 -2.72 -3.27
C VAL A 326 -103.27 -2.15 -4.21
N LEU A 327 -103.68 -1.35 -5.21
CA LEU A 327 -102.79 -0.69 -6.16
C LEU A 327 -101.95 0.41 -5.48
N GLN A 328 -102.58 1.17 -4.57
CA GLN A 328 -101.91 2.19 -3.75
C GLN A 328 -100.91 1.57 -2.76
N GLN A 329 -101.25 0.43 -2.15
CA GLN A 329 -100.34 -0.29 -1.27
C GLN A 329 -99.12 -0.82 -2.03
N ARG A 330 -99.33 -1.42 -3.21
CA ARG A 330 -98.23 -1.85 -4.10
C ARG A 330 -97.37 -0.69 -4.59
N PHE A 331 -97.94 0.49 -4.82
CA PHE A 331 -97.15 1.68 -5.17
C PHE A 331 -96.17 2.07 -4.07
N ILE A 332 -96.60 2.04 -2.81
CA ILE A 332 -95.75 2.37 -1.66
C ILE A 332 -94.60 1.37 -1.55
N GLU A 333 -94.88 0.06 -1.67
CA GLU A 333 -93.87 -1.00 -1.68
C GLU A 333 -92.85 -0.83 -2.82
N LEU A 334 -93.32 -0.52 -4.03
CA LEU A 334 -92.47 -0.29 -5.20
C LEU A 334 -91.63 1.00 -5.07
N LYS A 335 -92.15 2.04 -4.42
CA LYS A 335 -91.43 3.28 -4.13
C LYS A 335 -90.29 3.06 -3.12
N GLU A 336 -90.53 2.27 -2.06
CA GLU A 336 -89.47 1.89 -1.12
C GLU A 336 -88.39 1.05 -1.78
N ARG A 337 -88.78 0.11 -2.65
CA ARG A 337 -87.83 -0.70 -3.43
C ARG A 337 -86.96 0.15 -4.36
N ALA A 338 -87.49 1.22 -4.94
CA ALA A 338 -86.69 2.17 -5.73
C ALA A 338 -85.61 2.88 -4.90
N ASN A 339 -85.92 3.26 -3.65
CA ASN A 339 -84.94 3.86 -2.74
C ASN A 339 -83.86 2.86 -2.31
N GLN A 340 -84.22 1.59 -2.12
CA GLN A 340 -83.26 0.53 -1.82
C GLN A 340 -82.27 0.32 -2.98
N ILE A 341 -82.73 0.38 -4.23
CA ILE A 341 -81.87 0.29 -5.42
C ILE A 341 -80.87 1.46 -5.47
N ASP A 342 -81.29 2.67 -5.12
CA ASP A 342 -80.38 3.83 -5.03
C ASP A 342 -79.31 3.67 -3.94
N GLN A 343 -79.69 3.13 -2.78
CA GLN A 343 -78.74 2.84 -1.70
C GLN A 343 -77.75 1.72 -2.11
N GLU A 344 -78.24 0.68 -2.78
CA GLU A 344 -77.42 -0.44 -3.25
C GLU A 344 -76.44 0.00 -4.35
N ALA A 345 -76.87 0.86 -5.27
CA ALA A 345 -76.01 1.45 -6.30
C ALA A 345 -74.87 2.27 -5.68
N ASN A 346 -75.18 3.12 -4.70
CA ASN A 346 -74.17 3.91 -3.98
C ASN A 346 -73.19 3.03 -3.19
N SER A 347 -73.69 1.99 -2.50
CA SER A 347 -72.83 1.05 -1.76
C SER A 347 -71.86 0.33 -2.69
N LYS A 348 -72.34 -0.17 -3.83
CA LYS A 348 -71.49 -0.85 -4.83
C LYS A 348 -70.41 0.07 -5.40
N LEU A 349 -70.72 1.35 -5.60
CA LEU A 349 -69.76 2.34 -6.07
C LEU A 349 -68.68 2.66 -5.05
N GLU A 350 -69.05 2.86 -3.79
CA GLU A 350 -68.09 3.14 -2.71
C GLU A 350 -67.20 1.92 -2.43
N GLU A 351 -67.76 0.71 -2.36
CA GLU A 351 -66.97 -0.53 -2.24
C GLU A 351 -65.96 -0.68 -3.40
N PHE A 352 -66.39 -0.38 -4.63
CA PHE A 352 -65.50 -0.41 -5.77
C PHE A 352 -64.38 0.64 -5.66
N ARG A 353 -64.70 1.88 -5.26
CA ARG A 353 -63.72 2.97 -5.08
C ARG A 353 -62.69 2.62 -4.01
N GLU A 354 -63.12 2.18 -2.84
CA GLU A 354 -62.25 1.76 -1.75
C GLU A 354 -61.32 0.62 -2.19
N SER A 355 -61.84 -0.37 -2.91
CA SER A 355 -61.03 -1.49 -3.41
C SER A 355 -59.91 -1.04 -4.37
N GLN A 356 -60.13 0.02 -5.16
CA GLN A 356 -59.12 0.57 -6.08
C GLN A 356 -58.11 1.44 -5.33
N ASP A 357 -58.55 2.21 -4.33
CA ASP A 357 -57.65 3.03 -3.50
C ASP A 357 -56.70 2.17 -2.67
N VAL A 358 -57.18 1.05 -2.12
CA VAL A 358 -56.31 0.06 -1.44
C VAL A 358 -55.24 -0.45 -2.38
N LYS A 359 -55.61 -0.82 -3.62
CA LYS A 359 -54.64 -1.30 -4.63
C LYS A 359 -53.62 -0.24 -5.03
N LEU A 360 -54.01 1.03 -5.12
CA LEU A 360 -53.09 2.14 -5.37
C LEU A 360 -52.10 2.34 -4.21
N LYS A 361 -52.59 2.32 -2.97
CA LYS A 361 -51.74 2.43 -1.77
C LYS A 361 -50.75 1.27 -1.67
N ASP A 362 -51.19 0.05 -1.94
CA ASP A 362 -50.32 -1.13 -1.92
C ASP A 362 -49.23 -1.04 -3.01
N ARG A 363 -49.58 -0.58 -4.22
CA ARG A 363 -48.61 -0.32 -5.29
C ARG A 363 -47.57 0.72 -4.87
N ASP A 364 -48.01 1.86 -4.34
CA ASP A 364 -47.12 2.96 -3.97
C ASP A 364 -46.17 2.56 -2.84
N LYS A 365 -46.67 1.75 -1.89
CA LYS A 365 -45.84 1.15 -0.84
C LYS A 365 -44.77 0.23 -1.43
N LEU A 366 -45.14 -0.69 -2.32
CA LEU A 366 -44.19 -1.60 -2.98
C LEU A 366 -43.13 -0.85 -3.82
N LEU A 367 -43.53 0.21 -4.53
CA LEU A 367 -42.60 1.06 -5.29
C LEU A 367 -41.59 1.76 -4.38
N SER A 368 -42.06 2.27 -3.23
CA SER A 368 -41.21 2.89 -2.22
C SER A 368 -40.23 1.87 -1.62
N GLU A 369 -40.71 0.68 -1.25
CA GLU A 369 -39.88 -0.41 -0.73
C GLU A 369 -38.78 -0.83 -1.73
N PHE A 370 -39.12 -1.02 -3.01
CA PHE A 370 -38.13 -1.32 -4.04
C PHE A 370 -37.13 -0.18 -4.27
N GLY A 371 -37.56 1.07 -4.14
CA GLY A 371 -36.69 2.25 -4.24
C GLY A 371 -35.65 2.27 -3.12
N ILE A 372 -36.09 2.08 -1.88
CA ILE A 372 -35.22 2.07 -0.70
C ILE A 372 -34.23 0.90 -0.77
N GLU A 373 -34.70 -0.33 -1.02
CA GLU A 373 -33.82 -1.50 -1.13
C GLU A 373 -32.77 -1.35 -2.24
N LYS A 374 -33.15 -0.73 -3.37
CA LYS A 374 -32.24 -0.45 -4.48
C LYS A 374 -31.12 0.49 -4.03
N GLU A 375 -31.47 1.60 -3.37
CA GLU A 375 -30.49 2.58 -2.89
C GLU A 375 -29.55 1.98 -1.84
N GLU A 376 -30.08 1.23 -0.87
CA GLU A 376 -29.29 0.56 0.17
C GLU A 376 -28.26 -0.41 -0.40
N LYS A 377 -28.68 -1.31 -1.30
CA LYS A 377 -27.77 -2.30 -1.91
C LYS A 377 -26.74 -1.67 -2.84
N ILE A 378 -27.13 -0.64 -3.59
CA ILE A 378 -26.17 0.12 -4.42
C ILE A 378 -25.14 0.83 -3.52
N ALA A 379 -25.57 1.43 -2.41
CA ALA A 379 -24.67 2.10 -1.47
C ALA A 379 -23.70 1.11 -0.81
N GLU A 380 -24.16 -0.09 -0.45
CA GLU A 380 -23.32 -1.15 0.12
C GLU A 380 -22.22 -1.58 -0.87
N LEU A 381 -22.59 -1.89 -2.12
CA LEU A 381 -21.64 -2.29 -3.17
C LEU A 381 -20.63 -1.18 -3.51
N LYS A 382 -21.08 0.09 -3.57
CA LYS A 382 -20.18 1.24 -3.78
C LYS A 382 -19.19 1.40 -2.63
N THR A 383 -19.68 1.33 -1.40
CA THR A 383 -18.84 1.41 -0.20
C THR A 383 -17.79 0.29 -0.17
N GLN A 384 -18.17 -0.92 -0.58
CA GLN A 384 -17.25 -2.05 -0.70
C GLN A 384 -16.17 -1.79 -1.76
N SER A 385 -16.56 -1.26 -2.93
CA SER A 385 -15.64 -0.89 -4.01
C SER A 385 -14.61 0.16 -3.56
N GLU A 386 -15.08 1.24 -2.94
CA GLU A 386 -14.24 2.32 -2.42
C GLU A 386 -13.26 1.82 -1.35
N ARG A 387 -13.70 0.92 -0.46
CA ARG A 387 -12.84 0.30 0.54
C ARG A 387 -11.74 -0.55 -0.09
N ILE A 388 -12.07 -1.36 -1.10
CA ILE A 388 -11.08 -2.16 -1.83
C ILE A 388 -10.03 -1.26 -2.48
N GLU A 389 -10.45 -0.20 -3.17
CA GLU A 389 -9.53 0.75 -3.82
C GLU A 389 -8.64 1.48 -2.80
N THR A 390 -9.20 1.88 -1.66
CA THR A 390 -8.45 2.55 -0.59
C THR A 390 -7.36 1.64 -0.01
N ILE A 391 -7.71 0.40 0.34
CA ILE A 391 -6.75 -0.55 0.90
C ILE A 391 -5.68 -0.90 -0.15
N PHE A 392 -6.08 -1.09 -1.41
CA PHE A 392 -5.13 -1.37 -2.49
C PHE A 392 -4.17 -0.21 -2.75
N THR A 393 -4.64 1.04 -2.65
CA THR A 393 -3.78 2.23 -2.73
C THR A 393 -2.76 2.25 -1.60
N ASN A 394 -3.16 1.88 -0.37
CA ASN A 394 -2.24 1.74 0.76
C ASN A 394 -1.19 0.65 0.51
N ILE A 395 -1.59 -0.51 -0.03
CA ILE A 395 -0.67 -1.58 -0.43
C ILE A 395 0.36 -1.07 -1.46
N LYS A 396 -0.09 -0.34 -2.49
CA LYS A 396 0.82 0.27 -3.48
C LYS A 396 1.85 1.20 -2.83
N GLU A 397 1.42 2.00 -1.85
CA GLU A 397 2.31 2.93 -1.15
C GLU A 397 3.34 2.22 -0.28
N ILE A 398 2.92 1.20 0.49
CA ILE A 398 3.84 0.36 1.29
C ILE A 398 4.93 -0.24 0.38
N ILE A 399 4.51 -0.85 -0.73
CA ILE A 399 5.44 -1.49 -1.66
C ILE A 399 6.35 -0.45 -2.33
N ARG A 400 5.84 0.73 -2.70
CA ARG A 400 6.64 1.82 -3.28
C ARG A 400 7.74 2.28 -2.33
N ILE A 401 7.44 2.43 -1.05
CA ILE A 401 8.42 2.80 -0.03
C ILE A 401 9.51 1.73 0.06
N LYS A 402 9.13 0.44 0.16
CA LYS A 402 10.07 -0.69 0.24
C LYS A 402 10.92 -0.86 -1.02
N HIS A 403 10.32 -0.69 -2.21
CA HIS A 403 11.03 -0.66 -3.49
C HIS A 403 12.13 0.42 -3.50
N ASN A 404 11.80 1.64 -3.07
CA ASN A 404 12.76 2.74 -3.05
C ASN A 404 13.87 2.52 -2.03
N ALA A 405 13.56 1.92 -0.87
CA ALA A 405 14.54 1.54 0.13
C ALA A 405 15.59 0.56 -0.46
N CYS A 406 15.16 -0.48 -1.18
CA CYS A 406 16.08 -1.42 -1.84
C CYS A 406 17.06 -0.73 -2.82
N HIS A 407 16.59 0.25 -3.59
CA HIS A 407 17.47 1.03 -4.48
C HIS A 407 18.44 1.92 -3.71
N GLN A 408 17.98 2.55 -2.62
CA GLN A 408 18.83 3.37 -1.76
C GLN A 408 19.91 2.53 -1.10
N GLU A 409 19.57 1.38 -0.53
CA GLU A 409 20.51 0.41 0.05
C GLU A 409 21.60 0.01 -0.95
N ALA A 410 21.21 -0.31 -2.20
CA ALA A 410 22.16 -0.63 -3.26
C ALA A 410 23.10 0.54 -3.59
N GLN A 411 22.56 1.76 -3.71
CA GLN A 411 23.36 2.96 -3.97
C GLN A 411 24.30 3.28 -2.80
N GLU A 412 23.87 3.07 -1.57
CA GLU A 412 24.69 3.25 -0.38
C GLU A 412 25.85 2.26 -0.35
N LEU A 413 25.62 0.98 -0.67
CA LEU A 413 26.69 -0.01 -0.77
C LEU A 413 27.65 0.30 -1.94
N ILE A 414 27.17 0.88 -3.04
CA ILE A 414 28.03 1.35 -4.14
C ILE A 414 28.99 2.46 -3.66
N LYS A 415 28.60 3.30 -2.69
CA LYS A 415 29.50 4.32 -2.10
C LYS A 415 30.69 3.71 -1.33
N TRP A 416 30.66 2.41 -1.03
CA TRP A 416 31.81 1.65 -0.49
C TRP A 416 32.78 1.17 -1.59
N SER A 417 32.65 1.70 -2.80
CA SER A 417 33.58 1.49 -3.91
C SER A 417 34.11 2.81 -4.45
N LEU A 418 35.27 2.78 -5.09
CA LEU A 418 35.84 3.89 -5.83
C LEU A 418 35.46 3.75 -7.30
N THR A 419 35.03 4.84 -7.92
CA THR A 419 34.85 4.86 -9.37
C THR A 419 36.19 4.78 -10.08
N ASP A 420 36.25 3.98 -11.12
CA ASP A 420 37.45 3.82 -11.92
C ASP A 420 37.83 5.18 -12.52
N THR A 421 39.05 5.60 -12.24
CA THR A 421 39.64 6.79 -12.87
C THR A 421 40.64 6.34 -13.94
N GLN A 422 41.16 7.27 -14.74
CA GLN A 422 42.22 6.98 -15.71
C GLN A 422 43.58 6.61 -15.06
N SER A 423 43.64 6.43 -13.73
CA SER A 423 44.86 5.98 -13.05
C SER A 423 45.22 4.56 -13.50
N GLU A 424 46.50 4.35 -13.79
CA GLU A 424 47.07 3.03 -14.14
C GLU A 424 46.75 1.96 -13.07
N LEU A 425 46.55 2.39 -11.83
CA LEU A 425 46.19 1.51 -10.71
C LEU A 425 44.85 0.79 -10.88
N PHE A 426 43.88 1.41 -11.57
CA PHE A 426 42.57 0.82 -11.86
C PHE A 426 42.51 0.12 -13.23
N SER A 427 43.62 0.09 -13.97
CA SER A 427 43.70 -0.61 -15.27
C SER A 427 43.67 -2.14 -15.12
N ARG A 428 43.94 -2.64 -13.91
CA ARG A 428 43.98 -4.07 -13.60
C ARG A 428 42.84 -4.42 -12.66
N PRO A 429 42.19 -5.58 -12.84
CA PRO A 429 41.04 -5.98 -12.03
C PRO A 429 41.40 -6.29 -10.57
N ILE A 430 42.67 -6.59 -10.29
CA ILE A 430 43.17 -6.88 -8.94
C ILE A 430 44.57 -6.27 -8.83
N GLN A 431 44.79 -5.45 -7.81
CA GLN A 431 46.08 -4.81 -7.58
C GLN A 431 46.33 -4.58 -6.08
N TRP A 432 47.46 -5.08 -5.58
CA TRP A 432 47.94 -4.72 -4.24
C TRP A 432 48.56 -3.33 -4.25
N ILE A 433 48.20 -2.55 -3.24
CA ILE A 433 48.70 -1.22 -2.91
C ILE A 433 49.20 -1.30 -1.48
N TYR A 434 50.38 -0.76 -1.19
CA TYR A 434 50.92 -0.81 0.15
C TYR A 434 51.03 0.60 0.74
N MET A 435 50.44 0.78 1.91
CA MET A 435 50.54 1.99 2.69
C MET A 435 51.76 1.90 3.62
N PRO A 436 52.79 2.72 3.44
CA PRO A 436 53.92 2.73 4.35
C PRO A 436 53.51 3.35 5.68
N ILE A 437 54.03 2.75 6.75
CA ILE A 437 53.90 3.24 8.12
C ILE A 437 55.24 3.07 8.83
N TYR A 438 55.49 3.92 9.82
CA TYR A 438 56.54 3.63 10.80
C TYR A 438 55.90 3.20 12.11
N VAL A 439 56.51 2.20 12.72
CA VAL A 439 56.07 1.66 13.99
C VAL A 439 57.24 1.69 14.96
N MET A 440 56.97 2.09 16.18
CA MET A 440 57.91 2.11 17.29
C MET A 440 57.27 1.47 18.52
N PHE A 441 57.92 0.45 19.06
CA PHE A 441 57.53 -0.15 20.34
C PHE A 441 58.36 0.47 21.45
N ILE A 442 57.69 0.87 22.52
CA ILE A 442 58.25 1.69 23.59
C ILE A 442 57.88 1.05 24.91
N GLU A 443 58.89 0.87 25.75
CA GLU A 443 58.76 0.29 27.09
C GLU A 443 58.73 1.41 28.12
N LYS A 444 57.72 1.38 29.00
CA LYS A 444 57.58 2.27 30.16
C LYS A 444 57.29 1.44 31.41
N GLU A 445 58.20 1.45 32.38
CA GLU A 445 58.00 0.83 33.70
C GLU A 445 57.50 -0.63 33.65
N THR A 446 57.91 -1.40 32.62
CA THR A 446 57.54 -2.79 32.26
C THR A 446 56.35 -3.00 31.31
N GLU A 447 55.60 -1.97 30.95
CA GLU A 447 54.55 -2.06 29.93
C GLU A 447 55.07 -1.60 28.56
N GLU A 448 54.82 -2.38 27.51
CA GLU A 448 55.15 -2.03 26.13
C GLU A 448 53.91 -1.51 25.39
N TYR A 449 54.05 -0.33 24.78
CA TYR A 449 53.02 0.23 23.91
C TYR A 449 53.58 0.55 22.52
N MET A 450 52.68 0.61 21.54
CA MET A 450 53.03 0.86 20.15
C MET A 450 52.66 2.30 19.75
N ASN A 451 53.63 3.05 19.21
CA ASN A 451 53.39 4.30 18.52
C ASN A 451 53.53 4.10 17.00
N ILE A 452 52.57 4.63 16.24
CA ILE A 452 52.50 4.49 14.79
C ILE A 452 52.41 5.85 14.10
N LEU A 453 53.15 5.97 13.01
CA LEU A 453 53.10 7.10 12.10
C LEU A 453 52.47 6.67 10.78
N PHE A 454 51.33 7.27 10.49
CA PHE A 454 50.60 7.10 9.23
C PHE A 454 51.03 8.13 8.18
N PRO A 455 50.61 7.95 6.92
CA PRO A 455 50.78 8.97 5.91
C PRO A 455 50.13 10.31 6.28
N GLY A 456 50.82 11.40 5.97
CA GLY A 456 50.45 12.75 6.38
C GLY A 456 50.99 13.85 5.47
N TYR A 457 50.43 15.04 5.66
CA TYR A 457 50.93 16.26 5.04
C TYR A 457 52.07 16.85 5.85
N VAL A 458 53.17 17.17 5.17
CA VAL A 458 54.24 18.00 5.70
C VAL A 458 53.91 19.47 5.42
N THR A 459 54.09 20.31 6.43
CA THR A 459 53.88 21.75 6.33
C THR A 459 55.18 22.52 6.50
N ASN A 460 55.21 23.74 5.97
CA ASN A 460 56.33 24.66 6.13
C ASN A 460 56.29 25.40 7.49
N ASP A 461 55.36 25.06 8.39
CA ASP A 461 55.30 25.62 9.74
C ASP A 461 56.14 24.74 10.69
N PRO A 462 57.27 25.25 11.22
CA PRO A 462 58.12 24.48 12.13
C PRO A 462 57.43 24.08 13.44
N ASN A 463 56.35 24.76 13.84
CA ASN A 463 55.58 24.39 15.03
C ASN A 463 54.58 23.27 14.76
N ASN A 464 54.26 23.01 13.49
CA ASN A 464 53.28 22.02 13.07
C ASN A 464 53.69 21.32 11.77
N ILE A 465 54.88 20.71 11.79
CA ILE A 465 55.53 20.14 10.60
C ILE A 465 54.71 19.02 9.97
N TYR A 466 53.85 18.33 10.73
CA TYR A 466 53.07 17.19 10.28
C TYR A 466 51.60 17.31 10.64
N VAL A 467 50.74 17.07 9.67
CA VAL A 467 49.28 17.00 9.85
C VAL A 467 48.75 15.74 9.17
N ASN A 468 47.86 15.00 9.83
CA ASN A 468 47.22 13.82 9.23
C ASN A 468 46.48 14.21 7.93
N ILE A 469 46.41 13.30 6.95
CA ILE A 469 45.73 13.57 5.66
C ILE A 469 44.24 13.94 5.86
N SER A 470 43.62 13.33 6.86
CA SER A 470 42.18 13.45 7.12
C SER A 470 41.82 13.01 8.54
N ASP A 471 40.62 13.38 8.99
CA ASP A 471 40.07 12.96 10.28
C ASP A 471 39.89 11.43 10.38
N PRO A 472 39.43 10.70 9.33
CA PRO A 472 39.37 9.24 9.36
C PRO A 472 40.73 8.57 9.62
N MET A 473 41.83 9.12 9.09
CA MET A 473 43.17 8.60 9.37
C MET A 473 43.58 8.85 10.84
N MET A 474 43.22 10.01 11.40
CA MET A 474 43.44 10.30 12.81
C MET A 474 42.61 9.37 13.72
N LYS A 475 41.34 9.14 13.38
CA LYS A 475 40.47 8.19 14.08
C LYS A 475 41.07 6.79 14.06
N LEU A 476 41.51 6.31 12.88
CA LEU A 476 42.17 5.02 12.74
C LEU A 476 43.41 4.93 13.64
N LYS A 477 44.27 5.97 13.64
CA LYS A 477 45.45 6.02 14.50
C LYS A 477 45.08 5.86 15.98
N ASN A 478 44.07 6.60 16.44
CA ASN A 478 43.66 6.59 17.83
C ASN A 478 43.02 5.25 18.22
N SER A 479 42.19 4.67 17.36
CA SER A 479 41.54 3.38 17.62
C SER A 479 42.47 2.18 17.45
N LEU A 480 43.57 2.31 16.69
CA LEU A 480 44.45 1.18 16.41
C LEU A 480 45.11 0.64 17.68
N GLY A 481 45.42 1.51 18.65
CA GLY A 481 45.94 1.07 19.95
C GLY A 481 45.00 0.07 20.63
N GLU A 482 43.72 0.44 20.77
CA GLU A 482 42.69 -0.44 21.34
C GLU A 482 42.53 -1.73 20.52
N ILE A 483 42.47 -1.62 19.18
CA ILE A 483 42.33 -2.78 18.28
C ILE A 483 43.49 -3.77 18.44
N ILE A 484 44.71 -3.27 18.61
CA ILE A 484 45.91 -4.09 18.78
C ILE A 484 45.93 -4.76 20.15
N GLU A 485 45.56 -4.05 21.21
CA GLU A 485 45.46 -4.63 22.55
C GLU A 485 44.37 -5.72 22.62
N ASP A 486 43.22 -5.50 21.98
CA ASP A 486 42.10 -6.44 21.99
C ASP A 486 42.28 -7.62 21.02
N ASN A 487 43.19 -7.51 20.04
CA ASN A 487 43.43 -8.53 19.02
C ASN A 487 44.89 -9.00 18.98
N MET A 488 45.16 -10.04 19.78
CA MET A 488 46.49 -10.65 19.91
C MET A 488 47.12 -11.07 18.56
N ALA A 489 46.31 -11.50 17.59
CA ALA A 489 46.81 -11.90 16.27
C ALA A 489 47.32 -10.68 15.48
N VAL A 490 46.61 -9.55 15.55
CA VAL A 490 47.05 -8.29 14.95
C VAL A 490 48.29 -7.78 15.67
N ARG A 491 48.30 -7.75 17.01
CA ARG A 491 49.47 -7.36 17.80
C ARG A 491 50.73 -8.14 17.43
N SER A 492 50.63 -9.47 17.44
CA SER A 492 51.72 -10.37 17.09
C SER A 492 52.26 -10.06 15.68
N ASN A 493 51.38 -9.77 14.72
CA ASN A 493 51.78 -9.41 13.36
C ASN A 493 52.64 -8.14 13.32
N PHE A 494 52.25 -7.09 14.06
CA PHE A 494 53.03 -5.86 14.17
C PHE A 494 54.37 -6.08 14.88
N GLU A 495 54.40 -6.83 15.98
CA GLU A 495 55.61 -7.15 16.75
C GLU A 495 56.61 -7.95 15.91
N PHE A 496 56.21 -9.13 15.39
CA PHE A 496 57.08 -9.98 14.58
C PHE A 496 57.56 -9.28 13.30
N SER A 497 56.70 -8.49 12.65
CA SER A 497 57.09 -7.72 11.46
C SER A 497 58.09 -6.63 11.79
N SER A 498 57.95 -5.99 12.96
CA SER A 498 58.89 -4.97 13.45
C SER A 498 60.24 -5.58 13.80
N GLU A 499 60.29 -6.78 14.38
CA GLU A 499 61.55 -7.45 14.71
C GLU A 499 62.36 -7.89 13.48
N ARG A 500 61.69 -8.35 12.41
CA ARG A 500 62.33 -8.86 11.18
C ARG A 500 63.26 -7.83 10.53
N LYS A 501 62.85 -6.55 10.48
CA LYS A 501 63.67 -5.44 9.98
C LYS A 501 63.67 -4.27 10.96
N ASN A 502 64.13 -4.55 12.17
CA ASN A 502 64.32 -3.53 13.19
C ASN A 502 65.47 -2.59 12.81
N LEU A 503 65.16 -1.33 12.54
CA LEU A 503 66.12 -0.30 12.16
C LEU A 503 67.12 -0.01 13.29
N ILE A 504 66.78 -0.30 14.55
CA ILE A 504 67.69 -0.15 15.69
C ILE A 504 68.92 -1.06 15.54
N LYS A 505 68.76 -2.22 14.89
CA LYS A 505 69.85 -3.16 14.63
C LYS A 505 70.75 -2.71 13.46
N ASP A 506 70.39 -1.65 12.72
CA ASP A 506 71.23 -1.08 11.68
C ASP A 506 72.35 -0.22 12.29
N VAL A 507 73.59 -0.68 12.14
CA VAL A 507 74.81 -0.01 12.62
C VAL A 507 74.93 1.43 12.08
N ASN A 508 74.33 1.72 10.92
CA ASN A 508 74.35 3.04 10.31
C ASN A 508 73.14 3.92 10.65
N LEU A 509 72.22 3.48 11.51
CA LEU A 509 70.98 4.22 11.82
C LEU A 509 71.26 5.65 12.29
N LYS A 510 72.15 5.81 13.29
CA LYS A 510 72.49 7.13 13.85
C LYS A 510 73.07 8.06 12.77
N LYS A 511 73.92 7.53 11.87
CA LYS A 511 74.50 8.27 10.74
C LYS A 511 73.42 8.64 9.70
N LYS A 512 72.50 7.74 9.38
CA LYS A 512 71.39 8.01 8.45
C LYS A 512 70.46 9.10 8.98
N ILE A 513 70.12 9.07 10.26
CA ILE A 513 69.30 10.12 10.90
C ILE A 513 70.05 11.46 10.88
N GLN A 514 71.35 11.49 11.20
CA GLN A 514 72.15 12.72 11.13
C GLN A 514 72.19 13.33 9.71
N LEU A 515 72.38 12.50 8.68
CA LEU A 515 72.31 12.96 7.28
C LEU A 515 70.91 13.47 6.93
N GLY A 516 69.86 12.87 7.48
CA GLY A 516 68.48 13.32 7.32
C GLY A 516 68.22 14.68 7.96
N ILE A 517 68.73 14.93 9.16
CA ILE A 517 68.65 16.24 9.84
C ILE A 517 69.27 17.33 8.96
N SER A 518 70.45 17.09 8.38
CA SER A 518 71.09 18.06 7.48
C SER A 518 70.20 18.40 6.28
N LYS A 519 69.60 17.40 5.63
CA LYS A 519 68.70 17.60 4.50
C LYS A 519 67.41 18.35 4.88
N LEU A 520 66.80 17.99 6.00
CA LEU A 520 65.59 18.67 6.51
C LEU A 520 65.86 20.14 6.86
N LYS A 521 67.08 20.45 7.30
CA LYS A 521 67.52 21.82 7.59
C LYS A 521 67.75 22.63 6.31
N GLU A 522 68.39 22.04 5.30
CA GLU A 522 68.54 22.63 3.96
C GLU A 522 67.18 22.94 3.32
N SER A 523 66.18 22.08 3.54
CA SER A 523 64.81 22.30 3.05
C SER A 523 63.96 23.20 3.95
N ILE A 524 64.52 23.80 5.01
CA ILE A 524 63.83 24.71 5.95
C ILE A 524 62.59 24.05 6.60
N LEU A 525 62.60 22.73 6.78
CA LEU A 525 61.51 22.00 7.42
C LEU A 525 61.64 21.93 8.94
N ILE A 526 62.88 21.90 9.44
CA ILE A 526 63.16 21.81 10.88
C ILE A 526 63.98 23.02 11.36
N THR A 527 63.74 23.43 12.60
CA THR A 527 64.51 24.47 13.29
C THR A 527 65.64 23.84 14.12
N GLU A 528 66.57 24.68 14.58
CA GLU A 528 67.64 24.26 15.50
C GLU A 528 67.10 23.65 16.80
N SER A 529 65.96 24.14 17.30
CA SER A 529 65.27 23.54 18.46
C SER A 529 64.84 22.10 18.19
N ILE A 530 64.33 21.81 16.99
CA ILE A 530 63.89 20.47 16.61
C ILE A 530 65.09 19.55 16.36
N GLU A 531 66.15 20.06 15.73
CA GLU A 531 67.42 19.35 15.61
C GLU A 531 67.94 18.89 16.99
N ASN A 532 67.96 19.79 17.98
CA ASN A 532 68.41 19.46 19.34
C ASN A 532 67.53 18.38 19.98
N LYS A 533 66.21 18.48 19.85
CA LYS A 533 65.28 17.44 20.32
C LYS A 533 65.56 16.07 19.68
N ILE A 534 65.80 16.02 18.36
CA ILE A 534 66.14 14.77 17.68
C ILE A 534 67.46 14.20 18.24
N ARG A 535 68.49 15.04 18.41
CA ARG A 535 69.80 14.63 18.92
C ARG A 535 69.73 14.12 20.36
N GLU A 536 68.94 14.75 21.21
CA GLU A 536 68.69 14.27 22.57
C GLU A 536 68.04 12.88 22.56
N LYS A 537 67.04 12.67 21.70
CA LYS A 537 66.33 11.38 21.58
C LYS A 537 67.15 10.28 20.91
N LEU A 538 68.18 10.61 20.13
CA LEU A 538 69.13 9.60 19.61
C LEU A 538 69.89 8.86 20.72
N ASN A 539 69.98 9.43 21.93
CA ASN A 539 70.57 8.77 23.09
C ASN A 539 69.66 7.69 23.69
N LEU A 540 68.37 7.65 23.33
CA LEU A 540 67.42 6.61 23.74
C LEU A 540 67.50 5.35 22.86
N LEU A 541 68.24 5.41 21.75
CA LEU A 541 68.56 4.23 20.95
C LEU A 541 69.65 3.42 21.67
N PRO A 542 69.48 2.10 21.83
CA PRO A 542 70.43 1.24 22.51
C PRO A 542 71.82 1.18 21.85
#